data_AF-A0A1H7VSK9-F1
#
_entry.id   AF-A0A1H7VSK9-F1
#
_cell.length_a   1.000
_cell.length_b   1.000
_cell.length_c   1.000
_cell.angle_alpha   90.00
_cell.angle_beta   90.00
_cell.angle_gamma   90.00
#
_symmetry.space_group_name_H-M   'P 1'
#
loop_
_entity.id
_entity.type
_entity.pdbx_description
1 polymer ?
#
loop_
_entity_poly.entity_id
_entity_poly.type
_entity_poly.pdbx_seq_one_letter_code
_entity_poly.pdbx_strand_id
1 'polypeptide(L)'
;MANETSTPASTLAAATQQGALPLRRITLLGTMHGPSNARALVRGGKVARVEIGDTLDRATVAAIGEGVVILSRGGRAEELRLPGT
;
A
#
# COMPACT_ATOMS: atom_id res chain seq x y z
N MET A 1 -28.85 15.92 -16.80
CA MET A 1 -27.61 16.25 -17.54
C MET A 1 -26.50 16.36 -16.50
N ALA A 2 -25.49 15.50 -16.53
CA ALA A 2 -24.35 15.59 -15.62
C ALA A 2 -23.43 16.71 -16.11
N ASN A 3 -23.11 17.67 -15.24
CA ASN A 3 -22.25 18.80 -15.57
C ASN A 3 -20.79 18.38 -15.35
N GLU A 4 -20.06 18.11 -16.41
CA GLU A 4 -18.62 17.80 -16.33
C GLU A 4 -17.81 19.09 -16.45
N THR A 5 -17.47 19.69 -15.30
CA THR A 5 -16.54 20.81 -15.24
C THR A 5 -15.12 20.29 -15.44
N SER A 6 -14.45 20.73 -16.51
CA SER A 6 -13.05 20.39 -16.76
C SER A 6 -12.15 20.82 -15.59
N THR A 7 -11.37 19.88 -15.06
CA THR A 7 -10.45 20.15 -13.94
C THR A 7 -9.25 20.99 -14.44
N PRO A 8 -8.84 22.06 -13.72
CA PRO A 8 -7.69 22.87 -14.11
C PRO A 8 -6.39 22.06 -14.17
N ALA A 9 -5.51 22.38 -15.12
CA ALA A 9 -4.22 21.68 -15.30
C ALA A 9 -3.31 21.74 -14.06
N SER A 10 -3.34 22.86 -13.32
CA SER A 10 -2.63 23.02 -12.05
C SER A 10 -3.14 22.04 -10.99
N THR A 11 -4.45 21.81 -10.92
CA THR A 11 -5.07 20.84 -10.02
C THR A 11 -4.71 19.40 -10.41
N LEU A 12 -4.71 19.08 -11.70
CA LEU A 12 -4.31 17.74 -12.19
C LEU A 12 -2.85 17.41 -11.83
N ALA A 13 -1.95 18.40 -11.99
CA ALA A 13 -0.54 18.24 -11.65
C ALA A 13 -0.32 18.09 -10.14
N ALA A 14 -0.98 18.92 -9.32
CA ALA A 14 -0.86 18.86 -7.86
C ALA A 14 -1.45 17.58 -7.25
N ALA A 15 -2.50 17.02 -7.86
CA ALA A 15 -3.16 15.81 -7.39
C ALA A 15 -2.41 14.50 -7.73
N THR A 16 -1.41 14.56 -8.62
CA THR A 16 -0.73 13.35 -9.11
C THR A 16 0.72 13.29 -8.61
N GLN A 17 1.02 12.38 -7.67
CA GLN A 17 2.41 12.04 -7.38
C GLN A 17 2.97 11.11 -8.45
N GLN A 18 3.80 11.66 -9.34
CA GLN A 18 4.48 10.91 -10.39
C GLN A 18 5.45 9.88 -9.79
N GLY A 19 5.33 8.61 -10.19
CA GLY A 19 6.28 7.57 -9.79
C GLY A 19 6.26 7.17 -8.31
N ALA A 20 5.19 7.47 -7.57
CA ALA A 20 5.08 7.17 -6.13
C ALA A 20 5.19 5.67 -5.79
N LEU A 21 5.01 4.78 -6.77
CA LEU A 21 4.97 3.33 -6.58
C LEU A 21 6.11 2.64 -7.34
N PRO A 22 7.03 1.91 -6.68
CA PRO A 22 8.03 1.10 -7.36
C PRO A 22 7.38 -0.10 -8.06
N LEU A 23 7.32 -0.07 -9.40
CA LEU A 23 6.61 -1.08 -10.23
C LEU A 23 7.13 -2.52 -10.11
N ARG A 24 8.34 -2.72 -9.57
CA ARG A 24 9.00 -4.03 -9.46
C ARG A 24 9.09 -4.56 -8.03
N ARG A 25 8.57 -3.83 -7.04
CA ARG A 25 8.64 -4.21 -5.62
C ARG A 25 7.24 -4.30 -5.04
N ILE A 26 7.10 -5.07 -3.96
CA ILE A 26 5.88 -5.04 -3.16
C ILE A 26 5.69 -3.60 -2.66
N THR A 27 4.48 -3.08 -2.86
CA THR A 27 4.10 -1.78 -2.32
C THR A 27 2.84 -1.87 -1.49
N LEU A 28 2.83 -1.16 -0.36
CA LEU A 28 1.65 -1.00 0.49
C LEU A 28 0.72 0.04 -0.13
N LEU A 29 -0.55 -0.32 -0.31
CA LEU A 29 -1.59 0.56 -0.86
C LEU A 29 -2.53 1.10 0.21
N GLY A 30 -2.71 0.35 1.31
CA GLY A 30 -3.58 0.78 2.39
C GLY A 30 -3.57 -0.21 3.56
N THR A 31 -4.01 0.25 4.72
CA THR A 31 -4.18 -0.55 5.93
C THR A 31 -5.59 -0.37 6.46
N MET A 32 -6.21 -1.45 6.93
CA MET A 32 -7.56 -1.49 7.47
C MET A 32 -7.52 -2.14 8.85
N HIS A 33 -7.92 -1.40 9.88
CA HIS A 33 -8.02 -1.92 11.24
C HIS A 33 -9.49 -2.22 11.53
N GLY A 34 -9.80 -3.50 11.74
CA GLY A 34 -11.07 -3.94 12.29
C GLY A 34 -10.95 -4.19 13.80
N PRO A 35 -12.08 -4.37 14.52
CA PRO A 35 -12.08 -4.65 15.95
C PRO A 35 -11.38 -5.96 16.33
N SER A 36 -11.25 -6.90 15.39
CA SER A 36 -10.64 -8.23 15.62
C SER A 36 -9.34 -8.46 14.85
N ASN A 37 -9.14 -7.82 13.69
CA ASN A 37 -7.93 -8.00 12.89
C ASN A 37 -7.52 -6.76 12.09
N ALA A 38 -6.20 -6.58 11.97
CA ALA A 38 -5.58 -5.65 11.05
C ALA A 38 -5.32 -6.33 9.70
N ARG A 39 -5.58 -5.62 8.61
CA ARG A 39 -5.42 -6.11 7.24
C ARG A 39 -4.72 -5.05 6.40
N ALA A 40 -3.93 -5.49 5.42
CA ALA A 40 -3.25 -4.59 4.50
C ALA A 40 -3.62 -4.92 3.05
N LEU A 41 -3.61 -3.89 2.20
CA LEU A 41 -3.71 -4.02 0.76
C LEU A 41 -2.32 -3.80 0.17
N VAL A 42 -1.83 -4.78 -0.57
CA VAL A 42 -0.48 -4.78 -1.13
C VAL A 42 -0.53 -5.04 -2.62
N ARG A 43 0.44 -4.50 -3.35
CA ARG A 43 0.63 -4.75 -4.78
C ARG A 43 2.03 -5.30 -5.04
N GLY A 44 2.09 -6.54 -5.51
CA GLY A 44 3.31 -7.20 -6.00
C GLY A 44 3.20 -7.67 -7.46
N GLY A 45 2.25 -7.11 -8.21
CA GLY A 45 1.86 -7.52 -9.56
C GLY A 45 0.34 -7.46 -9.71
N LYS A 46 -0.37 -8.12 -8.78
CA LYS A 46 -1.81 -7.93 -8.53
C LYS A 46 -2.03 -7.30 -7.15
N VAL A 47 -3.20 -6.70 -6.96
CA VAL A 47 -3.64 -6.24 -5.63
C VAL A 47 -4.09 -7.46 -4.83
N ALA A 48 -3.58 -7.60 -3.63
CA ALA A 48 -3.96 -8.64 -2.69
C ALA A 48 -4.24 -8.01 -1.32
N ARG A 49 -5.17 -8.63 -0.58
CA ARG A 49 -5.38 -8.36 0.83
C ARG A 49 -4.57 -9.37 1.63
N VAL A 50 -3.86 -8.89 2.64
CA VAL A 50 -3.01 -9.72 3.51
C VAL A 50 -3.26 -9.42 4.98
N GLU A 51 -3.01 -10.43 5.81
CA GLU A 51 -3.09 -10.39 7.27
C GLU A 51 -1.75 -10.81 7.88
N ILE A 52 -1.62 -10.68 9.21
CA ILE A 52 -0.43 -11.13 9.93
C ILE A 52 -0.27 -12.64 9.73
N GLY A 53 0.93 -13.08 9.32
CA GLY A 53 1.25 -14.47 9.00
C GLY A 53 1.19 -14.81 7.50
N ASP A 54 0.58 -13.96 6.67
CA ASP A 54 0.56 -14.20 5.22
C ASP A 54 1.95 -14.06 4.60
N THR A 55 2.20 -14.83 3.54
CA THR A 55 3.49 -14.81 2.82
C THR A 55 3.37 -14.08 1.49
N LEU A 56 4.26 -13.11 1.27
CA LEU A 56 4.36 -12.31 0.06
C LEU A 56 5.81 -12.28 -0.43
N ASP A 57 6.04 -12.80 -1.65
CA ASP A 57 7.36 -12.84 -2.30
C ASP A 57 8.51 -13.28 -1.35
N ARG A 58 8.36 -14.43 -0.68
CA ARG A 58 9.33 -14.98 0.31
C ARG A 58 9.54 -14.15 1.58
N ALA A 59 8.68 -13.17 1.87
CA ALA A 59 8.59 -12.52 3.16
C ALA A 59 7.25 -12.83 3.82
N THR A 60 7.19 -12.80 5.14
CA THR A 60 5.96 -13.03 5.91
C THR A 60 5.53 -11.74 6.59
N VAL A 61 4.23 -11.43 6.60
CA VAL A 61 3.69 -10.27 7.30
C VAL A 61 3.85 -10.49 8.80
N ALA A 62 4.73 -9.72 9.44
CA ALA A 62 5.00 -9.79 10.87
C ALA A 62 4.08 -8.87 11.68
N ALA A 63 3.73 -7.70 11.15
CA ALA A 63 2.83 -6.74 11.79
C ALA A 63 2.16 -5.83 10.77
N ILE A 64 0.98 -5.33 11.12
CA ILE A 64 0.23 -4.33 10.35
C ILE A 64 -0.14 -3.21 11.34
N GLY A 65 0.28 -1.99 11.02
CA GLY A 65 -0.05 -0.78 11.77
C GLY A 65 -0.68 0.27 10.86
N GLU A 66 -0.89 1.48 11.36
CA GLU A 66 -1.48 2.57 10.57
C GLU A 66 -0.51 3.05 9.48
N GLY A 67 -0.86 2.79 8.21
CA GLY A 67 -0.03 3.17 7.07
C GLY A 67 1.28 2.40 6.94
N VAL A 68 1.48 1.35 7.75
CA VAL A 68 2.74 0.60 7.82
C VAL A 68 2.50 -0.91 7.89
N VAL A 69 3.36 -1.67 7.23
CA VAL A 69 3.43 -3.13 7.31
C VAL A 69 4.87 -3.55 7.53
N ILE A 70 5.10 -4.44 8.49
CA ILE A 70 6.41 -5.05 8.72
C ILE A 70 6.41 -6.43 8.08
N LEU A 71 7.36 -6.67 7.19
CA LEU A 71 7.65 -7.95 6.58
C LEU A 71 8.88 -8.58 7.24
N SER A 72 8.85 -9.89 7.47
CA SER A 72 9.99 -10.68 7.92
C SER A 72 10.51 -11.54 6.77
N ARG A 73 11.77 -11.33 6.37
CA ARG A 73 12.41 -12.04 5.27
C ARG A 73 13.75 -12.59 5.75
N GLY A 74 13.83 -13.91 5.93
CA GLY A 74 15.06 -14.57 6.38
C GLY A 74 15.60 -14.00 7.69
N GLY A 75 14.72 -13.67 8.64
CA GLY A 75 15.07 -13.11 9.94
C GLY A 75 15.34 -11.60 9.97
N ARG A 76 15.24 -10.90 8.83
CA ARG A 76 15.32 -9.43 8.79
C ARG A 76 13.93 -8.82 8.69
N ALA A 77 13.70 -7.74 9.44
CA ALA A 77 12.51 -6.93 9.32
C ALA A 77 12.68 -5.91 8.19
N GLU A 78 11.70 -5.84 7.30
CA GLU A 78 11.58 -4.86 6.21
C GLU A 78 10.28 -4.08 6.42
N GLU A 79 10.38 -2.76 6.43
CA GLU A 79 9.21 -1.90 6.64
C GLU A 79 8.67 -1.39 5.30
N LEU A 80 7.38 -1.62 5.07
CA LEU A 80 6.63 -1.04 3.96
C LEU A 80 5.73 0.07 4.48
N ARG A 81 5.85 1.26 3.89
CA ARG A 81 5.02 2.42 4.22
C ARG A 81 4.08 2.77 3.10
N LEU A 82 2.98 3.42 3.44
CA LEU A 82 2.11 4.06 2.48
C LEU A 82 2.91 5.11 1.69
N PRO A 83 2.86 5.11 0.36
CA PRO A 83 3.43 6.20 -0.43
C PRO A 83 2.68 7.51 -0.16
N GLY A 84 3.41 8.62 -0.12
CA GLY A 84 2.82 9.96 0.02
C GLY A 84 2.52 10.40 1.45
N THR A 85 3.01 9.65 2.46
CA THR A 85 3.07 10.06 3.86
C THR A 85 4.47 10.47 4.28
#